data_AF-A0A183SE22-F1
#
_entry.id   AF-A0A183SE22-F1
#
_cell.length_a   1.000
_cell.length_b   1.000
_cell.length_c   1.000
_cell.angle_alpha   90.00
_cell.angle_beta   90.00
_cell.angle_gamma   90.00
#
_symmetry.space_group_name_H-M   'P 1'
#
loop_
_entity.id
_entity.type
_entity.pdbx_description
1 polymer ?
#
loop_
_entity_poly.entity_id
_entity_poly.type
_entity_poly.pdbx_seq_one_letter_code
_entity_poly.pdbx_strand_id
1 'polypeptide(L)'
;MVSTAKFHPLHRPRSPRGARRQHQERFDDNDADISHLLAEKNGLHKAYMDFRTDATKAAFSRCHRLVQQRLREMQDAWMVRKAEEIQEYEDRNKMKNFFKVINGPCIKRTASMLSTDGKTLLTKKLQILKCWVLNCSSAISNAAIDGLPQVDTNNELDLPYSLPETILAVQQISSGKAPGSDAIPPEVYKHGGPRLMAELTTLFQEIWRQGKVPQDFKYATIVHLYNRKREPATL
;
A
#
# COMPACT_ATOMS: atom_id res chain seq x y z
N MET A 1 42.61 -43.44 -17.47
CA MET A 1 42.63 -43.22 -16.01
C MET A 1 41.78 -42.01 -15.71
N VAL A 2 40.66 -42.24 -15.03
CA VAL A 2 39.70 -41.22 -14.60
C VAL A 2 40.34 -40.39 -13.49
N SER A 3 40.53 -39.08 -13.71
CA SER A 3 40.91 -38.16 -12.64
C SER A 3 39.74 -37.25 -12.32
N THR A 4 39.04 -37.61 -11.25
CA THR A 4 38.00 -36.85 -10.56
C THR A 4 38.52 -35.48 -10.10
N ALA A 5 37.98 -34.40 -10.66
CA ALA A 5 38.11 -33.06 -10.09
C ALA A 5 36.92 -32.79 -9.15
N LYS A 6 37.18 -32.80 -7.84
CA LYS A 6 36.24 -32.44 -6.78
C LYS A 6 36.00 -30.94 -6.80
N PHE A 7 34.74 -30.50 -6.89
CA PHE A 7 34.34 -29.12 -6.65
C PHE A 7 34.38 -28.83 -5.14
N HIS A 8 35.23 -27.88 -4.72
CA HIS A 8 35.17 -27.27 -3.40
C HIS A 8 34.14 -26.12 -3.37
N PRO A 9 33.31 -26.00 -2.32
CA PRO A 9 32.38 -24.88 -2.19
C PRO A 9 33.12 -23.61 -1.79
N LEU A 10 33.05 -22.59 -2.65
CA LEU A 10 33.56 -21.25 -2.36
C LEU A 10 32.73 -20.59 -1.25
N HIS A 11 33.39 -20.31 -0.13
CA HIS A 11 32.85 -19.50 0.96
C HIS A 11 32.48 -18.10 0.45
N ARG A 12 31.21 -17.72 0.61
CA ARG A 12 30.73 -16.36 0.39
C ARG A 12 31.13 -15.50 1.61
N PRO A 13 31.86 -14.38 1.45
CA PRO A 13 32.16 -13.51 2.58
C PRO A 13 30.88 -12.84 3.09
N ARG A 14 30.69 -12.82 4.42
CA ARG A 14 29.61 -12.11 5.11
C ARG A 14 29.78 -10.61 4.88
N SER A 15 28.75 -9.92 4.39
CA SER A 15 28.80 -8.46 4.25
C SER A 15 28.82 -7.79 5.63
N PRO A 16 29.44 -6.59 5.76
CA PRO A 16 29.47 -5.85 7.02
C PRO A 16 28.06 -5.51 7.49
N ARG A 17 27.85 -5.57 8.81
CA ARG A 17 26.62 -5.14 9.48
C ARG A 17 26.30 -3.72 9.05
N GLY A 18 25.20 -3.55 8.31
CA GLY A 18 24.72 -2.26 7.87
C GLY A 18 24.43 -1.36 9.07
N ALA A 19 24.85 -0.11 8.97
CA ALA A 19 24.50 0.96 9.90
C ALA A 19 22.99 0.91 10.21
N ARG A 20 22.65 1.05 11.49
CA ARG A 20 21.27 1.13 12.01
C ARG A 20 20.56 2.22 11.22
N ARG A 21 19.78 1.83 10.22
CA ARG A 21 18.89 2.74 9.51
C ARG A 21 17.88 3.16 10.56
N GLN A 22 17.88 4.44 10.93
CA GLN A 22 16.76 5.02 11.66
C GLN A 22 15.56 4.91 10.72
N HIS A 23 14.83 3.82 10.89
CA HIS A 23 13.44 3.78 10.52
C HIS A 23 12.81 4.96 11.26
N GLN A 24 11.93 5.72 10.63
CA GLN A 24 10.96 6.49 11.41
C GLN A 24 10.12 5.42 12.08
N GLU A 25 10.59 5.00 13.25
CA GLU A 25 10.11 3.81 13.91
C GLU A 25 8.85 4.25 14.63
N ARG A 26 7.85 3.40 14.52
CA ARG A 26 6.42 3.61 14.78
C ARG A 26 6.08 4.17 16.18
N PHE A 27 7.09 4.42 17.03
CA PHE A 27 6.99 4.70 18.46
C PHE A 27 8.11 5.61 19.02
N ASP A 28 8.98 6.23 18.21
CA ASP A 28 10.19 6.93 18.71
C ASP A 28 9.90 8.01 19.76
N ASP A 29 8.79 8.76 19.60
CA ASP A 29 8.44 9.85 20.51
C ASP A 29 7.91 9.36 21.88
N ASN A 30 7.57 8.07 22.02
CA ASN A 30 6.89 7.52 23.20
C ASN A 30 7.63 6.32 23.84
N ASP A 31 8.91 6.10 23.50
CA ASP A 31 9.67 4.93 23.96
C ASP A 31 9.88 4.93 25.50
N ALA A 32 9.99 6.11 26.11
CA ALA A 32 10.13 6.27 27.57
C ALA A 32 8.85 5.89 28.33
N ASP A 33 7.68 6.27 27.80
CA ASP A 33 6.37 6.09 28.46
C ASP A 33 5.96 4.62 28.58
N ILE A 34 6.41 3.78 27.64
CA ILE A 34 6.07 2.35 27.62
C ILE A 34 7.15 1.45 28.23
N SER A 35 8.39 1.93 28.29
CA SER A 35 9.53 1.18 28.83
C SER A 35 9.31 0.73 30.28
N HIS A 36 8.74 1.60 31.13
CA HIS A 36 8.40 1.27 32.51
C HIS A 36 7.37 0.13 32.61
N LEU A 37 6.27 0.22 31.85
CA LEU A 37 5.21 -0.79 31.84
C LEU A 37 5.69 -2.13 31.29
N LEU A 38 6.60 -2.12 30.31
CA LEU A 38 7.23 -3.32 29.78
C LEU A 38 8.17 -3.96 30.82
N ALA A 39 8.94 -3.17 31.55
CA ALA A 39 9.79 -3.65 32.64
C ALA A 39 8.95 -4.29 33.76
N GLU A 40 7.87 -3.62 34.19
CA GLU A 40 6.93 -4.12 35.19
C GLU A 40 6.27 -5.44 34.74
N LYS A 41 5.77 -5.49 33.49
CA LYS A 41 5.19 -6.71 32.91
C LYS A 41 6.18 -7.87 32.92
N ASN A 42 7.45 -7.60 32.59
CA ASN A 42 8.49 -8.63 32.56
C ASN A 42 8.86 -9.11 33.98
N GLY A 43 8.88 -8.21 34.97
CA GLY A 43 9.05 -8.56 36.39
C GLY A 43 7.91 -9.45 36.91
N LEU A 44 6.65 -9.07 36.62
CA LEU A 44 5.48 -9.86 36.99
C LEU A 44 5.41 -11.21 36.27
N HIS A 45 5.85 -11.27 35.01
CA HIS A 45 5.98 -12.53 34.28
C HIS A 45 6.98 -13.47 34.95
N LYS A 46 8.13 -12.95 35.42
CA LYS A 46 9.13 -13.74 36.15
C LYS A 46 8.55 -14.28 37.45
N ALA A 47 7.89 -13.43 38.26
CA ALA A 47 7.24 -13.87 39.49
C ALA A 47 6.11 -14.90 39.25
N TYR A 48 5.37 -14.77 38.15
CA TYR A 48 4.41 -15.78 37.74
C TYR A 48 5.06 -17.11 37.37
N MET A 49 6.20 -17.11 36.66
CA MET A 49 6.92 -18.33 36.32
C MET A 49 7.56 -19.01 37.52
N ASP A 50 8.07 -18.24 38.49
CA ASP A 50 8.75 -18.76 39.68
C ASP A 50 7.78 -19.39 40.68
N PHE A 51 6.61 -18.78 40.91
CA PHE A 51 5.69 -19.19 41.99
C PHE A 51 4.34 -19.74 41.51
N ARG A 52 3.92 -19.45 40.27
CA ARG A 52 2.65 -19.87 39.64
C ARG A 52 1.41 -19.85 40.57
N THR A 53 1.23 -18.78 41.34
CA THR A 53 0.04 -18.59 42.18
C THR A 53 -1.05 -17.81 41.44
N ASP A 54 -2.30 -17.92 41.89
CA ASP A 54 -3.41 -17.15 41.31
C ASP A 54 -3.19 -15.64 41.45
N ALA A 55 -2.55 -15.20 42.54
CA ALA A 55 -2.20 -13.80 42.75
C ALA A 55 -1.17 -13.29 41.72
N THR A 56 -0.09 -14.04 41.45
CA THR A 56 0.93 -13.64 40.46
C THR A 56 0.39 -13.73 39.03
N LYS A 57 -0.46 -14.72 38.74
CA LYS A 57 -1.18 -14.81 37.46
C LYS A 57 -2.08 -13.60 37.23
N ALA A 58 -2.90 -13.24 38.22
CA ALA A 58 -3.80 -12.10 38.14
C ALA A 58 -3.05 -10.76 37.98
N ALA A 59 -1.95 -10.57 38.71
CA ALA A 59 -1.09 -9.40 38.58
C ALA A 59 -0.48 -9.28 37.17
N PHE A 60 0.08 -10.37 36.64
CA PHE A 60 0.62 -10.41 35.28
C PHE A 60 -0.46 -10.11 34.23
N SER A 61 -1.63 -10.75 34.31
CA SER A 61 -2.72 -10.53 33.36
C SER A 61 -3.24 -9.08 33.38
N ARG A 62 -3.32 -8.45 34.55
CA ARG A 62 -3.69 -7.02 34.66
C ARG A 62 -2.66 -6.12 33.99
N CYS A 63 -1.38 -6.29 34.30
CA CYS A 63 -0.30 -5.50 33.69
C CYS A 63 -0.22 -5.73 32.17
N HIS A 64 -0.41 -6.97 31.70
CA HIS A 64 -0.46 -7.28 30.28
C HIS A 64 -1.59 -6.54 29.55
N ARG A 65 -2.79 -6.49 30.14
CA ARG A 65 -3.92 -5.72 29.58
C ARG A 65 -3.62 -4.24 29.49
N LEU A 66 -2.97 -3.68 30.51
CA LEU A 66 -2.57 -2.27 30.55
C LEU A 66 -1.54 -1.94 29.46
N VAL A 67 -0.51 -2.78 29.29
CA VAL A 67 0.47 -2.64 28.21
C VAL A 67 -0.22 -2.70 26.84
N GLN A 68 -1.11 -3.66 26.63
CA GLN A 68 -1.86 -3.79 25.38
C GLN A 68 -2.77 -2.58 25.11
N GLN A 69 -3.39 -2.03 26.15
CA GLN A 69 -4.20 -0.83 26.04
C GLN A 69 -3.34 0.37 25.64
N ARG A 70 -2.23 0.62 26.33
CA ARG A 70 -1.32 1.73 25.99
C ARG A 70 -0.76 1.61 24.58
N LEU A 71 -0.38 0.40 24.16
CA LEU A 71 0.06 0.16 22.78
C LEU A 71 -1.01 0.52 21.75
N ARG A 72 -2.29 0.22 22.04
CA ARG A 72 -3.41 0.61 21.16
C ARG A 72 -3.60 2.11 21.12
N GLU A 73 -3.69 2.77 22.27
CA GLU A 73 -3.83 4.23 22.36
C GLU A 73 -2.70 4.96 21.61
N MET A 74 -1.46 4.48 21.74
CA MET A 74 -0.32 5.03 21.03
C MET A 74 -0.40 4.82 19.51
N GLN A 75 -0.86 3.64 19.07
CA GLN A 75 -1.09 3.37 17.65
C GLN A 75 -2.20 4.25 17.09
N ASP A 76 -3.31 4.37 17.80
CA ASP A 76 -4.46 5.18 17.38
C ASP A 76 -4.07 6.66 17.29
N ALA A 77 -3.37 7.20 18.30
CA ALA A 77 -2.87 8.57 18.28
C ALA A 77 -1.87 8.82 17.13
N TRP A 78 -1.03 7.84 16.79
CA TRP A 78 -0.14 7.93 15.64
C TRP A 78 -0.92 7.90 14.31
N MET A 79 -1.93 7.03 14.20
CA MET A 79 -2.78 6.93 13.01
C MET A 79 -3.58 8.22 12.78
N VAL A 80 -4.13 8.81 13.83
CA VAL A 80 -4.84 10.10 13.76
C VAL A 80 -3.91 11.19 13.24
N ARG A 81 -2.73 11.35 13.86
CA ARG A 81 -1.73 12.34 13.40
C ARG A 81 -1.29 12.09 11.96
N LYS A 82 -1.17 10.83 11.54
CA LYS A 82 -0.83 10.49 10.15
C LYS A 82 -1.97 10.79 9.18
N ALA A 83 -3.22 10.59 9.57
CA ALA A 83 -4.38 10.95 8.76
C ALA A 83 -4.47 12.47 8.59
N GLU A 84 -4.26 13.24 9.66
CA GLU A 84 -4.20 14.70 9.63
C GLU A 84 -3.09 15.21 8.69
N GLU A 85 -1.89 14.63 8.76
CA GLU A 85 -0.79 14.97 7.85
C GLU A 85 -1.14 14.70 6.39
N ILE A 86 -1.78 13.57 6.09
CA ILE A 86 -2.24 13.21 4.73
C ILE A 86 -3.28 14.22 4.24
N GLN A 87 -4.26 14.56 5.09
CA GLN A 87 -5.30 15.53 4.78
C GLN A 87 -4.71 16.93 4.51
N GLU A 88 -3.77 17.40 5.34
CA GLU A 88 -3.11 18.70 5.15
C GLU A 88 -2.40 18.80 3.79
N TYR A 89 -1.82 17.69 3.30
CA TYR A 89 -1.22 17.65 1.96
C TYR A 89 -2.24 17.67 0.83
N GLU A 90 -3.39 17.03 1.02
CA GLU A 90 -4.51 17.09 0.08
C GLU A 90 -5.06 18.52 -0.01
N ASP A 91 -5.36 19.14 1.13
CA ASP A 91 -5.92 20.50 1.22
C ASP A 91 -5.00 21.55 0.56
N ARG A 92 -3.69 21.33 0.62
CA ARG A 92 -2.66 22.19 -0.01
C ARG A 92 -2.30 21.78 -1.45
N ASN A 93 -2.98 20.79 -2.02
CA ASN A 93 -2.71 20.20 -3.34
C ASN A 93 -1.24 19.75 -3.53
N LYS A 94 -0.58 19.30 -2.45
CA LYS A 94 0.83 18.85 -2.45
C LYS A 94 0.91 17.35 -2.72
N MET A 95 0.42 16.92 -3.88
CA MET A 95 0.23 15.50 -4.24
C MET A 95 1.50 14.65 -4.13
N LYS A 96 2.68 15.21 -4.43
CA LYS A 96 3.97 14.51 -4.28
C LYS A 96 4.28 14.11 -2.83
N ASN A 97 3.90 14.94 -1.87
CA ASN A 97 4.12 14.67 -0.45
C ASN A 97 3.05 13.71 0.09
N PHE A 98 1.80 13.86 -0.34
CA PHE A 98 0.71 12.92 -0.06
C PHE A 98 1.12 11.47 -0.38
N PHE A 99 1.56 11.21 -1.62
CA PHE A 99 2.04 9.87 -2.01
C PHE A 99 3.32 9.45 -1.28
N LYS A 100 4.17 10.38 -0.86
CA LYS A 100 5.38 10.06 -0.10
C LYS A 100 5.04 9.54 1.31
N VAL A 101 4.01 10.10 1.94
CA VAL A 101 3.54 9.66 3.26
C VAL A 101 2.85 8.30 3.17
N ILE A 102 1.94 8.11 2.20
CA ILE A 102 1.19 6.86 2.02
C ILE A 102 2.11 5.68 1.71
N ASN A 103 3.09 5.87 0.81
CA ASN A 103 4.00 4.80 0.41
C ASN A 103 5.08 4.48 1.46
N GLY A 104 5.19 5.29 2.52
CA GLY A 104 6.20 5.16 3.57
C GLY A 104 7.65 5.20 3.05
N PRO A 105 8.63 4.79 3.87
CA PRO A 105 10.02 4.61 3.45
C PRO A 105 10.13 3.48 2.41
N CYS A 106 9.95 3.83 1.13
CA CYS A 106 10.16 2.89 0.04
C CYS A 106 11.65 2.52 -0.03
N ILE A 107 11.97 1.24 0.18
CA ILE A 107 13.27 0.69 -0.20
C ILE A 107 13.30 0.68 -1.73
N LYS A 108 13.75 1.78 -2.32
CA LYS A 108 14.01 1.85 -3.75
C LYS A 108 15.15 0.88 -4.05
N ARG A 109 14.81 -0.35 -4.43
CA ARG A 109 15.74 -1.20 -5.16
C ARG A 109 15.89 -0.57 -6.54
N THR A 110 17.02 0.09 -6.77
CA THR A 110 17.42 0.46 -8.13
C THR A 110 17.58 -0.85 -8.90
N ALA A 111 16.70 -1.11 -9.86
CA ALA A 111 16.86 -2.25 -10.75
C ALA A 111 18.20 -2.09 -11.48
N SER A 112 19.03 -3.12 -11.42
CA SER A 112 20.28 -3.18 -12.18
C SER A 112 19.95 -3.32 -13.67
N MET A 113 20.50 -2.45 -14.50
CA MET A 113 20.23 -2.40 -15.93
C MET A 113 21.41 -3.00 -16.70
N LEU A 114 21.17 -3.74 -17.77
CA LEU A 114 22.25 -4.19 -18.66
C LEU A 114 22.76 -3.01 -19.49
N SER A 115 24.08 -2.94 -19.64
CA SER A 115 24.77 -1.99 -20.52
C SER A 115 24.46 -2.30 -21.99
N THR A 116 24.74 -1.34 -22.88
CA THR A 116 24.57 -1.47 -24.34
C THR A 116 25.42 -2.60 -24.96
N ASP A 117 26.46 -3.05 -24.26
CA ASP A 117 27.29 -4.20 -24.63
C ASP A 117 26.66 -5.56 -24.27
N GLY A 118 25.52 -5.58 -23.57
CA GLY A 118 24.80 -6.78 -23.12
C GLY A 118 25.52 -7.61 -22.05
N LYS A 119 26.71 -7.20 -21.59
CA LYS A 119 27.59 -8.01 -20.70
C LYS A 119 27.76 -7.42 -19.31
N THR A 120 27.59 -6.10 -19.17
CA THR A 120 27.86 -5.41 -17.91
C THR A 120 26.56 -4.99 -17.21
N LEU A 121 26.38 -5.39 -15.94
CA LEU A 121 25.27 -4.92 -15.10
C LEU A 121 25.60 -3.58 -14.45
N LEU A 122 24.81 -2.57 -14.77
CA LEU A 122 24.90 -1.21 -14.25
C LEU A 122 24.09 -1.11 -12.96
N THR A 123 24.78 -0.87 -11.86
CA THR A 123 24.19 -0.75 -10.52
C THR A 123 24.27 0.67 -9.95
N LYS A 124 25.11 1.54 -10.54
CA LYS A 124 25.29 2.93 -10.12
C LYS A 124 24.32 3.86 -10.85
N LYS A 125 23.61 4.71 -10.08
CA LYS A 125 22.57 5.63 -10.58
C LYS A 125 23.02 6.50 -11.76
N LEU A 126 24.25 7.03 -11.73
CA LEU A 126 24.80 7.86 -12.81
C LEU A 126 25.04 7.07 -14.11
N GLN A 127 25.43 5.80 -14.01
CA GLN A 127 25.66 4.95 -15.18
C GLN A 127 24.32 4.53 -15.82
N ILE A 128 23.32 4.20 -14.99
CA ILE A 128 21.96 3.91 -15.45
C ILE A 128 21.38 5.15 -16.16
N LEU A 129 21.47 6.34 -15.56
CA LEU A 129 21.02 7.60 -16.19
C LEU A 129 21.71 7.87 -17.53
N LYS A 130 23.04 7.67 -17.61
CA LYS A 130 23.78 7.84 -18.87
C LYS A 130 23.34 6.86 -19.95
N CYS A 131 23.05 5.60 -19.60
CA CYS A 131 22.51 4.62 -20.54
C CYS A 131 21.10 4.96 -21.01
N TRP A 132 20.24 5.50 -20.12
CA TRP A 132 18.94 6.03 -20.53
C TRP A 132 19.09 7.17 -21.53
N VAL A 133 19.99 8.13 -21.28
CA VAL A 133 20.23 9.26 -22.19
C VAL A 133 20.76 8.78 -23.54
N LEU A 134 21.74 7.87 -23.56
CA LEU A 134 22.34 7.35 -24.80
C LEU A 134 21.37 6.46 -25.61
N ASN A 135 20.43 5.77 -24.96
CA ASN A 135 19.37 5.03 -25.65
C ASN A 135 18.24 5.95 -26.18
N CYS A 136 18.20 7.22 -25.73
CA CYS A 136 17.26 8.24 -26.20
C CYS A 136 17.90 9.27 -27.16
N SER A 137 19.22 9.20 -27.41
CA SER A 137 19.94 10.13 -28.30
C SER A 137 19.94 9.75 -29.78
N SER A 138 19.25 8.69 -30.20
CA SER A 138 18.95 8.52 -31.62
C SER A 138 17.97 9.61 -32.03
N ALA A 139 18.41 10.52 -32.91
CA ALA A 139 17.49 11.31 -33.72
C ALA A 139 16.53 10.31 -34.36
N ILE A 140 15.28 10.28 -33.89
CA ILE A 140 14.27 9.36 -34.39
C ILE A 140 14.15 9.67 -35.88
N SER A 141 14.55 8.73 -36.73
CA SER A 141 14.46 8.93 -38.17
C SER A 141 12.99 9.09 -38.54
N ASN A 142 12.65 10.13 -39.31
CA ASN A 142 11.27 10.32 -39.80
C ASN A 142 10.79 9.06 -40.54
N ALA A 143 11.68 8.35 -41.25
CA ALA A 143 11.37 7.08 -41.89
C ALA A 143 10.95 5.96 -40.91
N ALA A 144 11.42 6.00 -39.66
CA ALA A 144 11.00 5.06 -38.62
C ALA A 144 9.63 5.45 -38.01
N ILE A 145 9.29 6.74 -37.98
CA ILE A 145 7.97 7.24 -37.56
C ILE A 145 6.94 6.93 -38.65
N ASP A 146 7.28 7.20 -39.91
CA ASP A 146 6.42 6.94 -41.08
C ASP A 146 6.21 5.44 -41.33
N GLY A 147 7.12 4.59 -40.83
CA GLY A 147 7.01 3.13 -40.88
C GLY A 147 6.21 2.51 -39.72
N LEU A 148 5.81 3.28 -38.71
CA LEU A 148 4.92 2.77 -37.66
C LEU A 148 3.50 2.63 -38.23
N PRO A 149 2.87 1.45 -38.11
CA PRO A 149 1.48 1.31 -38.51
C PRO A 149 0.63 2.25 -37.67
N GLN A 150 0.09 3.29 -38.29
CA GLN A 150 -0.90 4.13 -37.64
C GLN A 150 -2.16 3.29 -37.50
N VAL A 151 -2.50 2.98 -36.25
CA VAL A 151 -3.81 2.44 -35.92
C VAL A 151 -4.79 3.60 -36.00
N ASP A 152 -5.94 3.37 -36.62
CA ASP A 152 -7.00 4.37 -36.68
C ASP A 152 -7.31 4.92 -35.28
N THR A 153 -7.61 6.21 -35.21
CA THR A 153 -7.98 6.83 -33.93
C THR A 153 -9.18 6.09 -33.36
N ASN A 154 -9.02 5.51 -32.17
CA ASN A 154 -10.07 4.72 -31.55
C ASN A 154 -11.17 5.65 -31.01
N ASN A 155 -12.11 6.00 -31.89
CA ASN A 155 -13.25 6.86 -31.59
C ASN A 155 -14.22 6.24 -30.56
N GLU A 156 -14.06 4.96 -30.21
CA GLU A 156 -14.86 4.28 -29.19
C GLU A 156 -14.65 4.89 -27.79
N LEU A 157 -13.46 5.44 -27.53
CA LEU A 157 -13.14 6.10 -26.25
C LEU A 157 -13.78 7.48 -26.08
N ASP A 158 -14.25 8.10 -27.17
CA ASP A 158 -14.93 9.40 -27.14
C ASP A 158 -16.46 9.27 -27.03
N LEU A 159 -16.98 8.03 -27.04
CA LEU A 159 -18.40 7.77 -26.92
C LEU A 159 -18.87 7.98 -25.46
N PRO A 160 -20.03 8.63 -25.25
CA PRO A 160 -20.62 8.73 -23.93
C PRO A 160 -21.08 7.34 -23.44
N TYR A 161 -20.96 7.12 -22.13
CA TYR A 161 -21.39 5.87 -21.48
C TYR A 161 -22.77 5.40 -21.94
N SER A 162 -22.88 4.13 -22.31
CA SER A 162 -24.13 3.54 -22.76
C SER A 162 -24.89 2.84 -21.62
N LEU A 163 -26.20 2.66 -21.81
CA LEU A 163 -27.04 1.93 -20.86
C LEU A 163 -26.58 0.47 -20.66
N PRO A 164 -26.24 -0.31 -21.72
CA PRO A 164 -25.73 -1.66 -21.56
C PRO A 164 -24.43 -1.73 -20.74
N GLU A 165 -23.49 -0.80 -20.95
CA GLU A 165 -22.25 -0.74 -20.17
C GLU A 165 -22.52 -0.44 -18.70
N THR A 166 -23.46 0.46 -18.41
CA THR A 166 -23.87 0.79 -17.04
C THR A 166 -24.45 -0.45 -16.34
N ILE A 167 -25.32 -1.20 -17.03
CA ILE A 167 -25.91 -2.43 -16.49
C ILE A 167 -24.82 -3.45 -16.17
N LEU A 168 -23.88 -3.68 -17.10
CA LEU A 168 -22.78 -4.62 -16.90
C LEU A 168 -21.88 -4.20 -15.73
N ALA A 169 -21.52 -2.92 -15.64
CA ALA A 169 -20.70 -2.39 -14.57
C ALA A 169 -21.37 -2.55 -13.20
N VAL A 170 -22.67 -2.24 -13.08
CA VAL A 170 -23.40 -2.41 -11.82
C VAL A 170 -23.52 -3.88 -11.41
N GLN A 171 -23.72 -4.78 -12.37
CA GLN A 171 -23.76 -6.22 -12.10
C GLN A 171 -22.42 -6.77 -11.59
N GLN A 172 -21.28 -6.19 -12.01
CA GLN A 172 -19.95 -6.58 -11.57
C GLN A 172 -19.59 -6.14 -10.14
N ILE A 173 -20.35 -5.22 -9.53
CA ILE A 173 -20.13 -4.80 -8.14
C ILE A 173 -20.25 -6.02 -7.22
N SER A 174 -19.40 -6.16 -6.20
CA SER A 174 -19.53 -7.24 -5.23
C SER A 174 -20.67 -6.99 -4.23
N SER A 175 -21.48 -8.00 -3.94
CA SER A 175 -22.51 -7.95 -2.89
C SER A 175 -21.91 -8.12 -1.48
N GLY A 176 -22.63 -7.67 -0.45
CA GLY A 176 -22.23 -7.78 0.96
C GLY A 176 -21.10 -6.84 1.37
N LYS A 177 -20.85 -5.77 0.60
CA LYS A 177 -19.91 -4.71 0.99
C LYS A 177 -20.60 -3.70 1.90
N ALA A 178 -19.82 -3.06 2.76
CA ALA A 178 -20.32 -1.97 3.59
C ALA A 178 -20.81 -0.81 2.70
N PRO A 179 -21.98 -0.23 2.99
CA PRO A 179 -22.44 1.00 2.34
C PRO A 179 -21.43 2.14 2.48
N GLY A 180 -21.48 3.10 1.57
CA GLY A 180 -20.73 4.35 1.69
C GLY A 180 -21.32 5.29 2.75
N SER A 181 -20.89 6.55 2.74
CA SER A 181 -21.48 7.61 3.57
C SER A 181 -22.96 7.88 3.24
N ASP A 182 -23.40 7.50 2.04
CA ASP A 182 -24.78 7.54 1.58
C ASP A 182 -25.70 6.49 2.25
N ALA A 183 -25.11 5.51 2.97
CA ALA A 183 -25.79 4.36 3.54
C ALA A 183 -26.55 3.50 2.50
N ILE A 184 -26.21 3.60 1.20
CA ILE A 184 -26.85 2.82 0.14
C ILE A 184 -26.05 1.53 -0.10
N PRO A 185 -26.63 0.34 0.17
CA PRO A 185 -25.95 -0.91 -0.06
C PRO A 185 -25.84 -1.25 -1.56
N PRO A 186 -24.78 -1.96 -1.99
CA PRO A 186 -24.56 -2.33 -3.40
C PRO A 186 -25.74 -3.12 -4.01
N GLU A 187 -26.52 -3.81 -3.18
CA GLU A 187 -27.73 -4.54 -3.56
C GLU A 187 -28.81 -3.64 -4.15
N VAL A 188 -28.93 -2.39 -3.68
CA VAL A 188 -29.93 -1.44 -4.21
C VAL A 188 -29.61 -1.12 -5.66
N TYR A 189 -28.34 -0.90 -5.99
CA TYR A 189 -27.93 -0.65 -7.37
C TYR A 189 -28.17 -1.86 -8.26
N LYS A 190 -27.86 -3.07 -7.78
CA LYS A 190 -28.09 -4.31 -8.54
C LYS A 190 -29.56 -4.61 -8.81
N HIS A 191 -30.44 -4.29 -7.86
CA HIS A 191 -31.85 -4.67 -7.91
C HIS A 191 -32.80 -3.51 -8.21
N GLY A 192 -32.29 -2.29 -8.39
CA GLY A 192 -33.11 -1.09 -8.64
C GLY A 192 -33.79 -1.04 -10.02
N GLY A 193 -33.56 -2.04 -10.86
CA GLY A 193 -34.27 -2.24 -12.12
C GLY A 193 -33.92 -1.23 -13.23
N PRO A 194 -34.60 -1.30 -14.39
CA PRO A 194 -34.25 -0.54 -15.58
C PRO A 194 -34.31 0.98 -15.38
N ARG A 195 -35.24 1.46 -14.54
CA ARG A 195 -35.40 2.88 -14.25
C ARG A 195 -34.18 3.45 -13.52
N LEU A 196 -33.65 2.75 -12.51
CA LEU A 196 -32.44 3.18 -11.83
C LEU A 196 -31.22 3.17 -12.77
N MET A 197 -31.11 2.16 -13.63
CA MET A 197 -30.03 2.07 -14.61
C MET A 197 -30.04 3.25 -15.58
N ALA A 198 -31.21 3.65 -16.08
CA ALA A 198 -31.35 4.80 -16.97
C ALA A 198 -30.94 6.12 -16.31
N GLU A 199 -31.33 6.34 -15.05
CA GLU A 199 -30.94 7.53 -14.29
C GLU A 199 -29.42 7.54 -14.02
N LEU A 200 -28.83 6.39 -13.63
CA LEU A 200 -27.37 6.27 -13.45
C LEU A 200 -26.60 6.53 -14.73
N THR A 201 -27.04 5.98 -15.86
CA THR A 201 -26.42 6.26 -17.18
C THR A 201 -26.48 7.74 -17.50
N THR A 202 -27.63 8.39 -17.29
CA THR A 202 -27.81 9.82 -17.53
C THR A 202 -26.85 10.65 -16.67
N LEU A 203 -26.69 10.29 -15.39
CA LEU A 203 -25.74 10.94 -14.49
C LEU A 203 -24.29 10.77 -14.97
N PHE A 204 -23.87 9.56 -15.35
CA PHE A 204 -22.50 9.33 -15.82
C PHE A 204 -22.19 10.05 -17.13
N GLN A 205 -23.15 10.12 -18.05
CA GLN A 205 -23.03 10.91 -19.28
C GLN A 205 -22.87 12.40 -18.98
N GLU A 206 -23.62 12.93 -18.00
CA GLU A 206 -23.51 14.33 -17.61
C GLU A 206 -22.13 14.64 -17.01
N ILE A 207 -21.63 13.75 -16.13
CA ILE A 207 -20.27 13.86 -15.55
C ILE A 207 -19.22 13.85 -16.67
N TRP A 208 -19.35 12.93 -17.63
CA TRP A 208 -18.46 12.82 -18.78
C TRP A 208 -18.46 14.10 -19.63
N ARG A 209 -19.65 14.60 -19.99
CA ARG A 209 -19.82 15.81 -20.81
C ARG A 209 -19.27 17.06 -20.13
N GLN A 210 -19.49 17.22 -18.83
CA GLN A 210 -19.02 18.39 -18.09
C GLN A 210 -17.54 18.29 -17.68
N GLY A 211 -16.97 17.08 -17.64
CA GLY A 211 -15.66 16.83 -17.05
C GLY A 211 -15.60 17.14 -15.55
N LYS A 212 -16.75 17.17 -14.85
CA LYS A 212 -16.87 17.55 -13.44
C LYS A 212 -17.49 16.42 -12.64
N VAL A 213 -16.72 15.89 -11.70
CA VAL A 213 -17.17 14.86 -10.76
C VAL A 213 -17.80 15.53 -9.53
N PRO A 214 -19.01 15.09 -9.10
CA PRO A 214 -19.64 15.56 -7.86
C PRO A 214 -18.69 15.47 -6.67
N GLN A 215 -18.76 16.43 -5.75
CA GLN A 215 -17.82 16.51 -4.65
C GLN A 215 -17.90 15.28 -3.74
N ASP A 216 -19.10 14.73 -3.53
CA ASP A 216 -19.32 13.52 -2.73
C ASP A 216 -18.61 12.28 -3.29
N PHE A 217 -18.32 12.25 -4.60
CA PHE A 217 -17.58 11.15 -5.23
C PHE A 217 -16.06 11.28 -5.05
N LYS A 218 -15.57 12.43 -4.58
CA LYS A 218 -14.13 12.67 -4.36
C LYS A 218 -13.68 12.28 -2.95
N TYR A 219 -14.60 12.25 -1.99
CA TYR A 219 -14.29 11.93 -0.61
C TYR A 219 -14.46 10.44 -0.32
N ALA A 220 -13.47 9.85 0.35
CA ALA A 220 -13.52 8.46 0.80
C ALA A 220 -13.41 8.41 2.33
N THR A 221 -14.34 7.69 2.97
CA THR A 221 -14.23 7.41 4.41
C THR A 221 -13.34 6.19 4.62
N ILE A 222 -12.15 6.39 5.19
CA ILE A 222 -11.24 5.30 5.52
C ILE A 222 -11.57 4.80 6.93
N VAL A 223 -12.25 3.65 7.00
CA VAL A 223 -12.54 2.96 8.26
C VAL A 223 -11.49 1.87 8.51
N HIS A 224 -10.82 1.93 9.66
CA HIS A 224 -9.89 0.88 10.06
C HIS A 224 -10.63 -0.34 10.64
N LEU A 225 -10.51 -1.49 9.99
CA LEU A 225 -11.05 -2.77 10.46
C LEU A 225 -9.94 -3.61 11.10
N TYR A 226 -10.08 -3.91 12.39
CA TYR A 226 -9.17 -4.83 13.07
C TYR A 226 -9.44 -6.28 12.65
N ASN A 227 -8.49 -6.90 11.96
CA ASN A 227 -8.60 -8.30 11.56
C ASN A 227 -8.21 -9.21 12.74
N ARG A 228 -9.17 -9.93 13.32
CA ARG A 228 -8.88 -10.89 14.41
C ARG A 228 -8.00 -12.02 13.85
N LYS A 229 -6.82 -12.23 14.44
CA LYS A 229 -5.98 -13.39 14.13
C LYS A 229 -6.83 -14.65 14.30
N ARG A 230 -6.97 -15.44 13.22
CA ARG A 230 -7.52 -16.79 13.29
C ARG A 230 -6.56 -17.62 14.15
N GLU A 231 -7.05 -18.15 15.26
CA GLU A 231 -6.30 -19.16 16.01
C GLU A 231 -6.16 -20.40 15.12
N PRO A 232 -4.97 -21.03 15.06
CA PRO A 232 -4.78 -22.24 14.27
C PRO A 232 -5.75 -23.30 14.78
N ALA A 233 -6.55 -23.85 13.87
CA ALA A 233 -7.42 -24.97 14.17
C ALA A 233 -6.55 -26.12 14.69
N THR A 234 -6.65 -26.41 15.98
CA THR A 234 -6.22 -27.68 16.55
C THR A 234 -7.13 -28.76 15.98
N LEU A 235 -6.57 -29.53 15.04
CA LEU A 235 -7.06 -30.87 14.69
C LEU A 235 -6.59 -31.87 15.75
#